data_AF-A0A950Y3Z9-F1
#
_entry.id   AF-A0A950Y3Z9-F1
#
_cell.length_a   1.000
_cell.length_b   1.000
_cell.length_c   1.000
_cell.angle_alpha   90.00
_cell.angle_beta   90.00
_cell.angle_gamma   90.00
#
_symmetry.space_group_name_H-M   'P 1'
#
loop_
_entity.id
_entity.type
_entity.pdbx_description
1 polymer ?
#
loop_
_entity_poly.entity_id
_entity_poly.type
_entity_poly.pdbx_seq_one_letter_code
_entity_poly.pdbx_strand_id
1 'polypeptide(L)'
;MFLLLGSVTFGAAPTAPVVPAAAQPSAHFDVQTATDAWLASVPREDRARSDAYFEGGYWLILWDFLYGLAVMLILLETKLSARLRDFAERLTRFRFLQTLFYAIEFIVTTFILGFPLTLYESYFREHKYGLLNQNFGSWFRDQAVGLCVAVILGSIVIAVLFAIVRRLPRTWHLWGVGVATVFLIIIVVIAPVFIAPLFNTY
;
A
#
# COMPACT_ATOMS: atom_id res chain seq x y z
N MET A 1 23.73 -40.97 10.12
CA MET A 1 22.78 -41.87 9.43
C MET A 1 21.80 -40.99 8.67
N PHE A 2 21.95 -40.98 7.34
CA PHE A 2 21.14 -40.37 6.27
C PHE A 2 20.80 -38.87 6.28
N LEU A 3 21.64 -38.13 5.54
CA LEU A 3 21.31 -36.94 4.76
C LEU A 3 20.23 -37.28 3.71
N LEU A 4 19.12 -36.54 3.70
CA LEU A 4 18.25 -36.41 2.53
C LEU A 4 18.41 -34.98 2.00
N LEU A 5 19.38 -34.82 1.09
CA LEU A 5 19.51 -33.64 0.24
C LEU A 5 18.33 -33.65 -0.73
N GLY A 6 17.26 -32.92 -0.39
CA GLY A 6 16.28 -32.50 -1.37
C GLY A 6 16.97 -31.53 -2.33
N SER A 7 17.30 -31.98 -3.52
CA SER A 7 17.74 -31.13 -4.63
C SER A 7 16.61 -30.20 -5.00
N VAL A 8 16.60 -29.00 -4.39
CA VAL A 8 15.86 -27.87 -4.93
C VAL A 8 16.51 -27.56 -6.28
N THR A 9 15.86 -27.99 -7.36
CA THR A 9 16.17 -27.53 -8.70
C THR A 9 15.84 -26.05 -8.75
N PHE A 10 16.81 -25.20 -8.46
CA PHE A 10 16.74 -23.81 -8.88
C PHE A 10 16.56 -23.84 -10.40
N GLY A 11 15.39 -23.39 -10.88
CA GLY A 11 15.19 -23.14 -12.30
C GLY A 11 16.36 -22.31 -12.83
N ALA A 12 16.82 -22.62 -14.04
CA ALA A 12 17.98 -21.98 -14.64
C ALA A 12 17.95 -20.47 -14.39
N ALA A 13 19.03 -19.91 -13.85
CA ALA A 13 19.16 -18.47 -13.71
C ALA A 13 18.85 -17.83 -15.08
N PRO A 14 18.02 -16.78 -15.14
CA PRO A 14 17.76 -16.10 -16.40
C PRO A 14 19.11 -15.72 -17.00
N THR A 15 19.37 -16.19 -18.21
CA THR A 15 20.56 -15.81 -18.99
C THR A 15 20.65 -14.30 -18.99
N ALA A 16 21.82 -13.76 -18.62
CA ALA A 16 22.04 -12.31 -18.62
C ALA A 16 21.58 -11.72 -19.95
N PRO A 17 20.83 -10.62 -19.96
CA PRO A 17 20.36 -10.02 -21.20
C PRO A 17 21.54 -9.74 -22.12
N VAL A 18 21.49 -10.25 -23.35
CA VAL A 18 22.52 -9.98 -24.35
C VAL A 18 22.36 -8.53 -24.78
N VAL A 19 23.26 -7.66 -24.30
CA VAL A 19 23.24 -6.24 -24.65
C VAL A 19 23.61 -6.09 -26.13
N PRO A 20 22.74 -5.51 -26.98
CA PRO A 20 23.01 -5.32 -28.39
C PRO A 20 24.28 -4.50 -28.62
N ALA A 21 24.99 -4.77 -29.72
CA ALA A 21 26.24 -4.07 -30.04
C ALA A 21 26.09 -2.55 -30.09
N ALA A 22 24.95 -2.04 -30.59
CA ALA A 22 24.65 -0.62 -30.65
C ALA A 22 24.40 0.03 -29.28
N ALA A 23 24.10 -0.77 -28.25
CA ALA A 23 23.89 -0.30 -26.87
C ALA A 23 25.15 -0.41 -26.00
N GLN A 24 26.30 -0.80 -26.58
CA GLN A 24 27.58 -0.84 -25.88
C GLN A 24 28.22 0.56 -25.82
N PRO A 25 29.01 0.88 -24.77
CA PRO A 25 29.74 2.14 -24.69
C PRO A 25 30.66 2.34 -25.89
N SER A 26 30.54 3.50 -26.56
CA SER A 26 31.39 3.86 -27.70
C SER A 26 31.66 5.37 -27.74
N ALA A 27 32.69 5.79 -28.47
CA ALA A 27 33.06 7.20 -28.61
C ALA A 27 31.97 8.07 -29.27
N HIS A 28 31.03 7.45 -29.98
CA HIS A 28 29.89 8.09 -30.65
C HIS A 28 28.57 7.44 -30.21
N PHE A 29 28.39 7.25 -28.89
CA PHE A 29 27.18 6.64 -28.35
C PHE A 29 25.94 7.48 -28.67
N ASP A 30 24.98 6.87 -29.39
CA ASP A 30 23.69 7.47 -29.70
C ASP A 30 22.59 6.81 -28.87
N VAL A 31 21.92 7.61 -28.04
CA VAL A 31 20.92 7.12 -27.07
C VAL A 31 19.72 6.50 -27.76
N GLN A 32 19.28 7.09 -28.88
CA GLN A 32 18.08 6.63 -29.59
C GLN A 32 18.35 5.27 -30.26
N THR A 33 19.45 5.14 -30.99
CA THR A 33 19.88 3.91 -31.66
C THR A 33 20.14 2.79 -30.65
N ALA A 34 20.79 3.09 -29.52
CA ALA A 34 21.01 2.13 -28.45
C ALA A 34 19.68 1.64 -27.84
N THR A 35 18.73 2.56 -27.62
CA THR A 35 17.41 2.27 -27.07
C THR A 35 16.58 1.42 -28.02
N ASP A 36 16.55 1.78 -29.31
CA ASP A 36 15.82 1.03 -30.34
C ASP A 36 16.39 -0.38 -30.51
N ALA A 37 17.72 -0.53 -30.47
CA ALA A 37 18.38 -1.83 -30.50
C ALA A 37 18.06 -2.68 -29.27
N TRP A 38 18.02 -2.08 -28.07
CA TRP A 38 17.61 -2.75 -26.84
C TRP A 38 16.15 -3.18 -26.90
N LEU A 39 15.25 -2.29 -27.30
CA LEU A 39 13.82 -2.58 -27.43
C LEU A 39 13.54 -3.66 -28.48
N ALA A 40 14.36 -3.75 -29.53
CA ALA A 40 14.29 -4.83 -30.52
C ALA A 40 14.74 -6.19 -29.98
N SER A 41 15.53 -6.22 -28.90
CA SER A 41 15.96 -7.46 -28.23
C SER A 41 14.89 -8.08 -27.34
N VAL A 42 13.90 -7.29 -26.92
CA VAL A 42 12.79 -7.75 -26.07
C VAL A 42 11.77 -8.52 -26.92
N PRO A 43 11.39 -9.76 -26.54
CA PRO A 43 10.35 -10.50 -27.23
C PRO A 43 9.05 -9.68 -27.34
N ARG A 44 8.40 -9.73 -28.51
CA ARG A 44 7.17 -8.95 -28.76
C ARG A 44 6.05 -9.29 -27.78
N GLU A 45 5.96 -10.54 -27.35
CA GLU A 45 4.95 -11.00 -26.39
C GLU A 45 5.17 -10.40 -24.99
N ASP A 46 6.42 -10.37 -24.51
CA ASP A 46 6.77 -9.76 -23.22
C ASP A 46 6.52 -8.26 -23.23
N ARG A 47 6.85 -7.60 -24.34
CA ARG A 47 6.56 -6.18 -24.54
C ARG A 47 5.06 -5.91 -24.52
N ALA A 48 4.27 -6.67 -25.29
CA ALA A 48 2.82 -6.50 -25.32
C ALA A 48 2.16 -6.75 -23.96
N ARG A 49 2.66 -7.73 -23.19
CA ARG A 49 2.19 -7.99 -21.82
C ARG A 49 2.53 -6.85 -20.87
N SER A 50 3.74 -6.30 -20.96
CA SER A 50 4.18 -5.13 -20.21
C SER A 50 3.31 -3.91 -20.55
N ASP A 51 3.15 -3.60 -21.83
CA ASP A 51 2.36 -2.46 -22.30
C ASP A 51 0.91 -2.58 -21.80
N ALA A 52 0.29 -3.76 -21.95
CA ALA A 52 -1.07 -4.01 -21.45
C ALA A 52 -1.18 -3.88 -19.92
N TYR A 53 -0.13 -4.23 -19.17
CA TYR A 53 -0.09 -4.01 -17.72
C TYR A 53 -0.05 -2.52 -17.40
N PHE A 54 0.87 -1.77 -17.99
CA PHE A 54 1.03 -0.33 -17.70
C PHE A 54 -0.13 0.51 -18.20
N GLU A 55 -0.62 0.28 -19.42
CA GLU A 55 -1.78 0.97 -19.96
C GLU A 55 -3.03 0.72 -19.13
N GLY A 56 -3.25 -0.53 -18.70
CA GLY A 56 -4.29 -0.86 -17.74
C GLY A 56 -4.13 -0.09 -16.42
N GLY A 57 -2.88 0.13 -15.99
CA GLY A 57 -2.57 0.91 -14.78
C GLY A 57 -2.96 2.37 -14.89
N TYR A 58 -2.81 2.99 -16.07
CA TYR A 58 -3.27 4.37 -16.28
C TYR A 58 -4.78 4.50 -16.15
N TRP A 59 -5.54 3.51 -16.62
CA TRP A 59 -6.99 3.48 -16.41
C TRP A 59 -7.36 3.29 -14.94
N LEU A 60 -6.59 2.51 -14.17
CA LEU A 60 -6.84 2.37 -12.75
C LEU A 60 -6.68 3.67 -11.99
N ILE A 61 -5.75 4.55 -12.35
CA ILE A 61 -5.64 5.88 -11.72
C ILE A 61 -6.97 6.64 -11.80
N LEU A 62 -7.66 6.58 -12.95
CA LEU A 62 -8.98 7.17 -13.10
C LEU A 62 -10.03 6.44 -12.23
N TRP A 63 -10.03 5.12 -12.24
CA TRP A 63 -10.99 4.32 -11.46
C TRP A 63 -10.79 4.46 -9.95
N ASP A 64 -9.56 4.56 -9.47
CA ASP A 64 -9.19 4.89 -8.09
C ASP A 64 -9.83 6.20 -7.67
N PHE A 65 -9.67 7.23 -8.51
CA PHE A 65 -10.27 8.53 -8.27
C PHE A 65 -11.80 8.46 -8.23
N LEU A 66 -12.43 7.83 -9.24
CA LEU A 66 -13.89 7.73 -9.32
C LEU A 66 -14.48 6.90 -8.19
N TYR A 67 -13.85 5.77 -7.85
CA TYR A 67 -14.25 4.89 -6.76
C TYR A 67 -14.07 5.59 -5.42
N GLY A 68 -12.93 6.25 -5.19
CA GLY A 68 -12.69 7.05 -3.99
C GLY A 68 -13.71 8.18 -3.83
N LEU A 69 -14.03 8.88 -4.92
CA LEU A 69 -15.09 9.90 -4.93
C LEU A 69 -16.46 9.29 -4.59
N ALA A 70 -16.82 8.16 -5.20
CA ALA A 70 -18.07 7.47 -4.90
C ALA A 70 -18.16 7.04 -3.42
N VAL A 71 -17.09 6.50 -2.86
CA VAL A 71 -17.00 6.15 -1.43
C VAL A 71 -17.19 7.38 -0.54
N MET A 72 -16.56 8.51 -0.87
CA MET A 72 -16.72 9.75 -0.12
C MET A 72 -18.14 10.31 -0.21
N LEU A 73 -18.76 10.26 -1.40
CA LEU A 73 -20.15 10.66 -1.59
C LEU A 73 -21.10 9.77 -0.78
N ILE A 74 -20.88 8.45 -0.76
CA ILE A 74 -21.65 7.52 0.07
C ILE A 74 -21.52 7.90 1.55
N LEU A 75 -20.30 8.14 2.04
CA LEU A 75 -20.05 8.52 3.44
C LEU A 75 -20.76 9.85 3.80
N LEU A 76 -20.78 10.81 2.88
CA LEU A 76 -21.41 12.11 3.05
C LEU A 76 -22.95 12.01 3.07
N GLU A 77 -23.54 11.40 2.04
CA GLU A 77 -24.99 11.32 1.85
C GLU A 77 -25.66 10.44 2.92
N THR A 78 -25.02 9.32 3.28
CA THR A 78 -25.53 8.43 4.35
C THR A 78 -25.32 9.01 5.75
N LYS A 79 -24.51 10.08 5.87
CA LYS A 79 -24.04 10.66 7.13
C LYS A 79 -23.38 9.60 8.03
N LEU A 80 -22.75 8.59 7.45
CA LEU A 80 -22.19 7.47 8.19
C LEU A 80 -21.14 7.95 9.20
N SER A 81 -20.27 8.88 8.81
CA SER A 81 -19.27 9.48 9.72
C SER A 81 -19.91 10.12 10.97
N ALA A 82 -21.05 10.81 10.81
CA ALA A 82 -21.78 11.36 11.96
C ALA A 82 -22.32 10.26 12.87
N ARG A 83 -22.84 9.17 12.29
CA ARG A 83 -23.33 8.01 13.07
C ARG A 83 -22.21 7.31 13.84
N LEU A 84 -21.03 7.15 13.23
CA LEU A 84 -19.85 6.60 13.91
C LEU A 84 -19.45 7.48 15.10
N ARG A 85 -19.37 8.81 14.90
CA ARG A 85 -19.09 9.75 15.99
C ARG A 85 -20.13 9.63 17.11
N ASP A 86 -21.41 9.66 16.77
CA ASP A 86 -22.49 9.61 17.75
C ASP A 86 -22.48 8.28 18.52
N PHE A 87 -22.07 7.17 17.89
CA PHE A 87 -21.85 5.89 18.56
C PHE A 87 -20.66 5.95 19.53
N ALA A 88 -19.51 6.47 19.09
CA ALA A 88 -18.34 6.64 19.96
C ALA A 88 -18.62 7.53 21.17
N GLU A 89 -19.43 8.59 21.00
CA GLU A 89 -19.88 9.47 22.09
C GLU A 89 -20.80 8.77 23.09
N ARG A 90 -21.61 7.81 22.63
CA ARG A 90 -22.46 6.98 23.51
C ARG A 90 -21.65 5.98 24.33
N LEU A 91 -20.55 5.47 23.79
CA LEU A 91 -19.75 4.44 24.45
C LEU A 91 -18.94 4.97 25.64
N THR A 92 -18.56 6.25 25.62
CA THR A 92 -17.72 6.84 26.68
C THR A 92 -17.90 8.34 26.81
N ARG A 93 -17.80 8.84 28.04
CA ARG A 93 -17.78 10.29 28.35
C ARG A 93 -16.40 10.92 28.14
N PHE A 94 -15.34 10.11 28.06
CA PHE A 94 -13.98 10.60 27.92
C PHE A 94 -13.72 11.00 26.48
N ARG A 95 -13.63 12.31 26.25
CA ARG A 95 -13.29 12.95 24.97
C ARG A 95 -12.14 12.29 24.20
N PHE A 96 -11.08 11.85 24.89
CA PHE A 96 -9.97 11.14 24.24
C PHE A 96 -10.41 9.79 23.66
N LEU A 97 -11.13 8.98 24.46
CA LEU A 97 -11.62 7.67 24.04
C LEU A 97 -12.71 7.79 22.96
N GLN A 98 -13.53 8.84 22.98
CA GLN A 98 -14.49 9.11 21.88
C GLN A 98 -13.76 9.25 20.54
N THR A 99 -12.68 10.03 20.50
CA THR A 99 -11.89 10.17 19.27
C THR A 99 -11.19 8.88 18.87
N LEU A 100 -10.70 8.12 19.85
CA LEU A 100 -10.04 6.84 19.62
C LEU A 100 -11.02 5.84 18.98
N PHE A 101 -12.21 5.66 19.55
CA PHE A 101 -13.23 4.76 18.99
C PHE A 101 -13.70 5.22 17.62
N TYR A 102 -14.00 6.51 17.45
CA TYR A 102 -14.32 7.07 16.15
C TYR A 102 -13.24 6.76 15.10
N ALA A 103 -11.96 6.91 15.46
CA ALA A 103 -10.86 6.62 14.55
C ALA A 103 -10.78 5.13 14.18
N ILE A 104 -10.98 4.22 15.15
CA ILE A 104 -11.05 2.77 14.88
C ILE A 104 -12.17 2.47 13.89
N GLU A 105 -13.38 2.95 14.19
CA GLU A 105 -14.55 2.71 13.35
C GLU A 105 -14.39 3.28 11.95
N PHE A 106 -13.83 4.49 11.86
CA PHE A 106 -13.60 5.15 10.58
C PHE A 106 -12.58 4.39 9.74
N ILE A 107 -11.44 3.97 10.32
CA ILE A 107 -10.41 3.19 9.63
C ILE A 107 -10.97 1.84 9.13
N VAL A 108 -11.73 1.13 9.98
CA VAL A 108 -12.35 -0.15 9.58
C VAL A 108 -13.39 0.06 8.48
N THR A 109 -14.20 1.12 8.59
CA THR A 109 -15.21 1.45 7.58
C THR A 109 -14.58 1.77 6.23
N THR A 110 -13.54 2.62 6.20
CA THR A 110 -12.86 2.97 4.95
C THR A 110 -12.08 1.78 4.38
N PHE A 111 -11.51 0.92 5.22
CA PHE A 111 -10.92 -0.34 4.77
C PHE A 111 -11.96 -1.22 4.08
N ILE A 112 -13.12 -1.44 4.69
CA ILE A 112 -14.19 -2.27 4.10
C ILE A 112 -14.68 -1.67 2.78
N LEU A 113 -14.87 -0.36 2.73
CA LEU A 113 -15.32 0.33 1.51
C LEU A 113 -14.25 0.30 0.41
N GLY A 114 -12.97 0.37 0.74
CA GLY A 114 -11.86 0.26 -0.22
C GLY A 114 -11.53 -1.17 -0.64
N PHE A 115 -11.87 -2.15 0.18
CA PHE A 115 -11.47 -3.55 0.02
C PHE A 115 -11.80 -4.17 -1.36
N PRO A 116 -12.98 -3.93 -1.97
CA PRO A 116 -13.27 -4.48 -3.30
C PRO A 116 -12.25 -4.06 -4.37
N LEU A 117 -11.82 -2.80 -4.35
CA LEU A 117 -10.82 -2.28 -5.28
C LEU A 117 -9.43 -2.85 -4.98
N THR A 118 -9.04 -2.86 -3.70
CA THR A 118 -7.78 -3.49 -3.26
C THR A 118 -7.70 -4.96 -3.65
N LEU A 119 -8.80 -5.71 -3.52
CA LEU A 119 -8.90 -7.10 -3.90
C LEU A 119 -8.71 -7.28 -5.41
N TYR A 120 -9.34 -6.43 -6.22
CA TYR A 120 -9.17 -6.48 -7.67
C TYR A 120 -7.72 -6.16 -8.08
N GLU A 121 -7.18 -5.06 -7.59
CA GLU A 121 -5.89 -4.54 -8.04
C GLU A 121 -4.71 -5.35 -7.53
N SER A 122 -4.68 -5.64 -6.22
CA SER A 122 -3.51 -6.25 -5.60
C SER A 122 -3.55 -7.78 -5.56
N TYR A 123 -4.71 -8.40 -5.79
CA TYR A 123 -4.83 -9.87 -5.86
C TYR A 123 -5.12 -10.35 -7.28
N PHE A 124 -6.31 -10.04 -7.82
CA PHE A 124 -6.74 -10.60 -9.10
C PHE A 124 -5.89 -10.13 -10.28
N ARG A 125 -5.62 -8.82 -10.36
CA ARG A 125 -4.82 -8.24 -11.44
C ARG A 125 -3.37 -8.70 -11.34
N GLU A 126 -2.76 -8.66 -10.16
CA GLU A 126 -1.37 -9.14 -10.01
C GLU A 126 -1.22 -10.63 -10.37
N HIS A 127 -2.19 -11.49 -10.01
CA HIS A 127 -2.19 -12.89 -10.45
C HIS A 127 -2.35 -13.03 -11.96
N LYS A 128 -3.23 -12.24 -12.58
CA LYS A 128 -3.43 -12.24 -14.04
C LYS A 128 -2.13 -11.94 -14.78
N TYR A 129 -1.29 -11.06 -14.23
CA TYR A 129 0.02 -10.73 -14.80
C TYR A 129 1.17 -11.53 -14.18
N GLY A 130 0.91 -12.57 -13.39
CA GLY A 130 1.95 -13.41 -12.78
C GLY A 130 2.95 -12.66 -11.90
N LEU A 131 2.55 -11.52 -11.35
CA LEU A 131 3.35 -10.66 -10.49
C LEU A 131 3.16 -10.99 -9.00
N LEU A 132 2.09 -11.71 -8.66
CA LEU A 132 1.83 -12.21 -7.32
C LEU A 132 1.88 -13.74 -7.28
N ASN A 133 2.70 -14.26 -6.36
CA ASN A 133 2.85 -15.70 -6.10
C ASN A 133 2.11 -16.16 -4.83
N GLN A 134 1.56 -15.23 -4.05
CA GLN A 134 0.86 -15.54 -2.80
C GLN A 134 -0.55 -16.09 -3.07
N ASN A 135 -0.95 -17.15 -2.36
CA ASN A 135 -2.35 -17.59 -2.38
C ASN A 135 -3.27 -16.58 -1.66
N PHE A 136 -4.59 -16.71 -1.84
CA PHE A 136 -5.58 -15.81 -1.27
C PHE A 136 -5.49 -15.70 0.26
N GLY A 137 -5.26 -16.82 0.97
CA GLY A 137 -5.18 -16.82 2.43
C GLY A 137 -3.99 -16.02 2.96
N SER A 138 -2.81 -16.19 2.36
CA SER A 138 -1.62 -15.41 2.69
C SER A 138 -1.82 -13.93 2.39
N TRP A 139 -2.33 -13.60 1.20
CA TRP A 139 -2.59 -12.23 0.80
C TRP A 139 -3.61 -11.55 1.72
N PHE A 140 -4.71 -12.23 2.05
CA PHE A 140 -5.75 -11.69 2.94
C PHE A 140 -5.23 -11.50 4.37
N ARG A 141 -4.37 -12.41 4.84
CA ARG A 141 -3.69 -12.27 6.12
C ARG A 141 -2.81 -11.02 6.15
N ASP A 142 -2.13 -10.68 5.06
CA ASP A 142 -1.37 -9.43 4.96
C ASP A 142 -2.30 -8.20 5.00
N GLN A 143 -3.47 -8.24 4.34
CA GLN A 143 -4.47 -7.18 4.46
C GLN A 143 -4.98 -7.00 5.90
N ALA A 144 -5.26 -8.10 6.60
CA ALA A 144 -5.74 -8.10 7.97
C ALA A 144 -4.68 -7.59 8.96
N VAL A 145 -3.42 -8.02 8.80
CA VAL A 145 -2.29 -7.52 9.61
C VAL A 145 -2.09 -6.02 9.35
N GLY A 146 -2.13 -5.58 8.10
CA GLY A 146 -2.06 -4.16 7.73
C GLY A 146 -3.17 -3.33 8.37
N LEU A 147 -4.41 -3.83 8.35
CA LEU A 147 -5.55 -3.20 9.04
C LEU A 147 -5.30 -3.10 10.55
N CYS A 148 -4.84 -4.16 11.21
CA CYS A 148 -4.54 -4.14 12.64
C CYS A 148 -3.48 -3.07 12.98
N VAL A 149 -2.41 -2.99 12.19
CA VAL A 149 -1.37 -1.97 12.36
C VAL A 149 -1.95 -0.56 12.17
N ALA A 150 -2.74 -0.35 11.12
CA ALA A 150 -3.40 0.93 10.85
C ALA A 150 -4.35 1.35 11.96
N VAL A 151 -5.16 0.42 12.48
CA VAL A 151 -6.10 0.67 13.59
C VAL A 151 -5.35 1.04 14.86
N ILE A 152 -4.33 0.28 15.25
CA ILE A 152 -3.56 0.52 16.49
C ILE A 152 -2.84 1.87 16.40
N LEU A 153 -2.03 2.07 15.37
CA LEU A 153 -1.18 3.26 15.26
C LEU A 153 -1.99 4.50 14.88
N GLY A 154 -2.91 4.36 13.92
CA GLY A 154 -3.75 5.43 13.41
C GLY A 154 -4.71 5.98 14.46
N SER A 155 -5.39 5.12 15.21
CA SER A 155 -6.32 5.59 16.25
C SER A 155 -5.61 6.34 17.37
N ILE A 156 -4.43 5.88 17.80
CA ILE A 156 -3.63 6.55 18.83
C ILE A 156 -3.19 7.93 18.35
N VAL A 157 -2.57 8.04 17.16
CA VAL A 157 -2.07 9.33 16.68
C VAL A 157 -3.20 10.31 16.43
N ILE A 158 -4.33 9.87 15.85
CA ILE A 158 -5.51 10.71 15.64
C ILE A 158 -6.06 11.21 16.99
N ALA A 159 -6.21 10.32 17.98
CA ALA A 159 -6.71 10.71 19.31
C ALA A 159 -5.81 11.74 20.00
N VAL A 160 -4.48 11.58 19.88
CA VAL A 160 -3.50 12.55 20.42
C VAL A 160 -3.59 13.89 19.68
N LEU A 161 -3.61 13.89 18.36
CA LEU A 161 -3.71 15.13 17.56
C LEU A 161 -4.99 15.89 17.89
N PHE A 162 -6.13 15.21 17.98
CA PHE A 162 -7.39 15.85 18.38
C PHE A 162 -7.39 16.28 19.85
N ALA A 163 -6.65 15.62 20.74
CA ALA A 163 -6.45 16.11 22.09
C ALA A 163 -5.66 17.44 22.09
N ILE A 164 -4.66 17.59 21.22
CA ILE A 164 -3.91 18.84 21.04
C ILE A 164 -4.82 19.94 20.49
N VAL A 165 -5.59 19.66 19.45
CA VAL A 165 -6.57 20.61 18.87
C VAL A 165 -7.52 21.12 19.94
N ARG A 166 -8.02 20.24 20.82
CA ARG A 166 -8.94 20.61 21.90
C ARG A 166 -8.30 21.41 23.03
N ARG A 167 -7.01 21.18 23.33
CA ARG A 167 -6.31 21.84 24.45
C ARG A 167 -5.62 23.14 24.05
N LEU A 168 -5.13 23.23 22.81
CA LEU A 168 -4.26 24.32 22.34
C LEU A 168 -4.81 24.95 21.05
N PRO A 169 -6.07 25.43 21.00
CA PRO A 169 -6.75 25.80 19.76
C PRO A 169 -6.08 26.95 18.97
N ARG A 170 -5.22 27.76 19.59
CA ARG A 170 -4.49 28.84 18.89
C ARG A 170 -3.13 28.38 18.33
N THR A 171 -2.52 27.37 18.94
CA THR A 171 -1.15 26.90 18.61
C THR A 171 -1.10 25.43 18.23
N TRP A 172 -2.26 24.79 18.02
CA TRP A 172 -2.37 23.35 17.75
C TRP A 172 -1.59 22.92 16.51
N HIS A 173 -1.42 23.80 15.53
CA HIS A 173 -0.67 23.51 14.32
C HIS A 173 0.82 23.28 14.63
N LEU A 174 1.44 24.09 15.49
CA LEU A 174 2.84 23.91 15.89
C LEU A 174 3.04 22.59 16.65
N TRP A 175 2.19 22.34 17.64
CA TRP A 175 2.26 21.12 18.46
C TRP A 175 1.85 19.87 17.68
N GLY A 176 0.86 19.99 16.81
CA GLY A 176 0.38 18.92 15.94
C GLY A 176 1.44 18.50 14.93
N VAL A 177 2.13 19.47 14.31
CA VAL A 177 3.30 19.19 13.46
C VAL A 177 4.38 18.50 14.28
N GLY A 178 4.77 19.02 15.45
CA GLY A 178 5.79 18.40 16.29
C GLY A 178 5.47 16.96 16.67
N VAL A 179 4.24 16.68 17.10
CA VAL A 179 3.80 15.31 17.44
C VAL A 179 3.73 14.42 16.21
N ALA A 180 3.21 14.91 15.08
CA ALA A 180 3.18 14.14 13.83
C ALA A 180 4.60 13.80 13.34
N THR A 181 5.55 14.74 13.42
CA THR A 181 6.95 14.52 13.07
C THR A 181 7.59 13.47 13.97
N VAL A 182 7.45 13.60 15.29
CA VAL A 182 7.99 12.61 16.24
C VAL A 182 7.39 11.23 16.00
N PHE A 183 6.07 11.16 15.79
CA PHE A 183 5.38 9.92 15.47
C PHE A 183 5.92 9.30 14.18
N LEU A 184 6.07 10.08 13.10
CA LEU A 184 6.64 9.60 11.83
C LEU A 184 8.08 9.10 11.98
N ILE A 185 8.93 9.82 12.73
CA ILE A 185 10.31 9.37 13.01
C ILE A 185 10.28 8.02 13.72
N ILE A 186 9.44 7.86 14.75
CA ILE A 186 9.28 6.58 15.44
C ILE A 186 8.87 5.50 14.46
N ILE A 187 7.84 5.73 13.65
CA ILE A 187 7.36 4.75 12.65
C ILE A 187 8.47 4.36 11.68
N VAL A 188 9.21 5.32 11.12
CA VAL A 188 10.31 5.04 10.17
C VAL A 188 11.41 4.20 10.81
N VAL A 189 11.75 4.45 12.08
CA VAL A 189 12.78 3.69 12.80
C VAL A 189 12.31 2.29 13.17
N ILE A 190 11.05 2.14 13.64
CA ILE A 190 10.54 0.83 14.09
C ILE A 190 10.04 -0.04 12.93
N ALA A 191 9.61 0.55 11.82
CA ALA A 191 8.98 -0.16 10.72
C ALA A 191 9.80 -1.35 10.19
N PRO A 192 11.10 -1.20 9.83
CA PRO A 192 11.87 -2.33 9.30
C PRO A 192 12.08 -3.46 10.32
N VAL A 193 12.11 -3.15 11.62
CA VAL A 193 12.44 -4.10 12.70
C VAL A 193 11.20 -4.79 13.28
N PHE A 194 10.08 -4.07 13.39
CA PHE A 194 8.89 -4.55 14.09
C PHE A 194 7.65 -4.68 13.20
N ILE A 195 7.55 -3.92 12.12
CA ILE A 195 6.39 -3.96 11.22
C ILE A 195 6.66 -4.86 10.03
N ALA A 196 7.79 -4.71 9.34
CA ALA A 196 8.12 -5.50 8.16
C ALA A 196 8.18 -7.02 8.42
N PRO A 197 8.69 -7.51 9.58
CA PRO A 197 8.65 -8.94 9.90
C PRO A 197 7.26 -9.49 10.17
N LEU A 198 6.25 -8.63 10.38
CA LEU A 198 4.87 -9.08 10.43
C LEU A 198 4.41 -9.60 9.06
N PHE A 199 5.00 -9.13 7.96
CA PHE A 199 4.63 -9.51 6.59
C PHE A 199 5.62 -10.50 5.96
N ASN A 200 6.90 -10.45 6.36
CA ASN A 200 7.97 -11.19 5.71
C ASN A 200 8.77 -12.02 6.71
N THR A 201 9.25 -13.17 6.25
CA THR A 201 10.29 -13.94 6.93
C THR A 201 11.65 -13.57 6.33
N TYR A 202 12.60 -13.24 7.19
CA TYR A 202 13.98 -12.89 6.83
C TYR A 202 14.96 -13.94 7.32
#